data_AF-A0A950B0H9-F1
#
_entry.id   AF-A0A950B0H9-F1
#
_cell.length_a   1.000
_cell.length_b   1.000
_cell.length_c   1.000
_cell.angle_alpha   90.00
_cell.angle_beta   90.00
_cell.angle_gamma   90.00
#
_symmetry.space_group_name_H-M   'P 1'
#
loop_
_entity.id
_entity.type
_entity.pdbx_description
1 polymer ?
#
loop_
_entity_poly.entity_id
_entity_poly.type
_entity_poly.pdbx_seq_one_letter_code
_entity_poly.pdbx_strand_id
1 'polypeptide(L)'
;MNSITDNAMNEEAIADYLQQTPEFFERHAEMLTGVQLLSGHGPRAVSLQERQAEMLREKIKVLEHRIMDMMRHGSENASIAQKIHQWTHALVKVQDLRELPHVLTASLQHMFDIPQVALRLWSVAGAHSGTVYTMGVSEDARAFAASLTMPFCGPNMGFEPVHWLPQPDAVQSVALLTLHDGAMDSTSNAFGMLVLGSPDPLRFDATMGTEFLARISELASASLSRMRPPPLTLARG
;
A
#
# COMPACT_ATOMS: atom_id res chain seq x y z
N MET A 1 -0.48 78.99 8.41
CA MET A 1 -0.52 78.44 7.04
C MET A 1 -0.33 76.93 7.15
N ASN A 2 -1.34 76.19 6.66
CA ASN A 2 -1.54 74.75 6.46
C ASN A 2 -0.26 73.89 6.26
N SER A 3 -0.22 72.59 6.57
CA SER A 3 -1.18 71.52 6.20
C SER A 3 -1.09 70.33 7.16
N ILE A 4 -2.14 70.01 7.93
CA ILE A 4 -3.14 68.94 7.71
C ILE A 4 -2.53 67.54 7.51
N THR A 5 -2.62 66.75 8.59
CA THR A 5 -2.43 65.32 8.72
C THR A 5 -3.53 64.57 7.97
N ASP A 6 -3.21 64.01 6.81
CA ASP A 6 -4.18 63.39 5.88
C ASP A 6 -4.15 61.85 5.96
N ASN A 7 -4.23 61.26 7.17
CA ASN A 7 -4.35 59.80 7.28
C ASN A 7 -5.10 59.28 8.53
N ALA A 8 -5.88 60.11 9.19
CA ALA A 8 -6.84 59.63 10.19
C ALA A 8 -8.19 59.49 9.50
N MET A 9 -8.36 58.40 8.74
CA MET A 9 -9.67 57.99 8.26
C MET A 9 -10.52 57.76 9.51
N ASN A 10 -11.44 58.69 9.78
CA ASN A 10 -12.19 58.76 11.03
C ASN A 10 -12.95 57.44 11.23
N GLU A 11 -12.75 56.75 12.36
CA GLU A 11 -13.35 55.44 12.63
C GLU A 11 -14.88 55.47 12.49
N GLU A 12 -15.49 56.59 12.86
CA GLU A 12 -16.92 56.86 12.68
C GLU A 12 -17.35 56.86 11.21
N ALA A 13 -16.54 57.44 10.33
CA ALA A 13 -16.83 57.44 8.90
C ALA A 13 -16.69 56.04 8.29
N ILE A 14 -15.77 55.22 8.81
CA ILE A 14 -15.62 53.81 8.42
C ILE A 14 -16.83 53.00 8.89
N ALA A 15 -17.28 53.20 10.13
CA ALA A 15 -18.45 52.53 10.68
C ALA A 15 -19.73 52.87 9.91
N ASP A 16 -19.95 54.16 9.61
CA ASP A 16 -21.09 54.61 8.81
C ASP A 16 -21.06 54.04 7.39
N TYR A 17 -19.88 54.00 6.76
CA TYR A 17 -19.69 53.42 5.44
C TYR A 17 -20.04 51.92 5.40
N LEU A 18 -19.57 51.16 6.40
CA LEU A 18 -19.84 49.72 6.50
C LEU A 18 -21.31 49.42 6.82
N GLN A 19 -21.99 50.25 7.61
CA GLN A 19 -23.43 50.12 7.86
C GLN A 19 -24.28 50.39 6.61
N GLN A 20 -23.89 51.40 5.83
CA GLN A 20 -24.61 51.77 4.61
C GLN A 20 -24.27 50.87 3.42
N THR A 21 -23.20 50.07 3.51
CA THR A 21 -22.71 49.22 2.41
C THR A 21 -22.51 47.76 2.84
N PRO A 22 -23.59 47.01 3.17
CA PRO A 22 -23.48 45.62 3.62
C PRO A 22 -22.84 44.68 2.57
N GLU A 23 -23.01 44.97 1.28
CA GLU A 23 -22.37 44.24 0.14
C GLU A 23 -20.84 44.35 0.14
N PHE A 24 -20.26 45.26 0.94
CA PHE A 24 -18.81 45.36 1.11
C PHE A 24 -18.20 44.04 1.61
N PHE A 25 -18.88 43.35 2.53
CA PHE A 25 -18.39 42.08 3.09
C PHE A 25 -18.54 40.89 2.13
N GLU A 26 -19.47 40.96 1.17
CA GLU A 26 -19.57 39.95 0.11
C GLU A 26 -18.42 40.06 -0.89
N ARG A 27 -18.02 41.31 -1.22
CA ARG A 27 -16.91 41.59 -2.14
C ARG A 27 -15.54 41.39 -1.50
N HIS A 28 -15.45 41.45 -0.18
CA HIS A 28 -14.21 41.31 0.59
C HIS A 28 -14.34 40.21 1.65
N ALA A 29 -14.85 39.03 1.29
CA ALA A 29 -15.07 37.90 2.20
C ALA A 29 -13.78 37.43 2.91
N GLU A 30 -12.61 37.61 2.28
CA GLU A 30 -11.30 37.37 2.88
C GLU A 30 -11.03 38.21 4.14
N MET A 31 -11.59 39.43 4.22
CA MET A 31 -11.50 40.28 5.42
C MET A 31 -12.22 39.67 6.62
N LEU A 32 -13.36 38.98 6.42
CA LEU A 32 -14.05 38.26 7.49
C LEU A 32 -13.23 37.08 8.04
N THR A 33 -12.28 36.59 7.24
CA THR A 33 -11.41 35.48 7.63
C THR A 33 -10.25 35.96 8.50
N GLY A 34 -9.79 37.21 8.29
CA GLY A 34 -8.71 37.84 9.05
C GLY A 34 -9.15 38.69 10.25
N VAL A 35 -10.40 39.16 10.28
CA VAL A 35 -10.91 40.00 11.38
C VAL A 35 -11.27 39.12 12.59
N GLN A 36 -10.46 39.22 13.64
CA GLN A 36 -10.79 38.72 14.96
C GLN A 36 -11.71 39.73 15.66
N LEU A 37 -13.03 39.55 15.55
CA LEU A 37 -13.97 40.24 16.41
C LEU A 37 -13.83 39.65 17.81
N LEU A 38 -13.08 40.30 18.68
CA LEU A 38 -13.15 40.01 20.12
C LEU A 38 -14.56 40.41 20.56
N SER A 39 -15.41 39.42 20.82
CA SER A 39 -16.73 39.62 21.40
C SER A 39 -16.69 40.66 22.53
N GLY A 40 -17.62 41.61 22.56
CA GLY A 40 -17.69 42.70 23.55
C GLY A 40 -17.95 42.29 25.00
N HIS A 41 -17.87 41.00 25.31
CA HIS A 41 -17.80 40.52 26.68
C HIS A 41 -16.32 40.47 27.05
N GLY A 42 -15.92 41.21 28.09
CA GLY A 42 -14.52 41.38 28.47
C GLY A 42 -13.71 40.07 28.59
N PRO A 43 -12.40 40.14 28.87
CA PRO A 43 -11.37 39.10 28.63
C PRO A 43 -11.56 37.72 29.31
N ARG A 44 -12.73 37.43 29.89
CA ARG A 44 -13.14 36.19 30.56
C ARG A 44 -14.32 35.44 29.92
N ALA A 45 -14.99 35.95 28.88
CA ALA A 45 -16.14 35.28 28.28
C ALA A 45 -15.94 35.05 26.78
N VAL A 46 -15.31 33.92 26.44
CA VAL A 46 -15.24 33.44 25.05
C VAL A 46 -16.65 33.05 24.60
N SER A 47 -17.10 33.60 23.47
CA SER A 47 -18.44 33.30 22.95
C SER A 47 -18.51 31.81 22.59
N LEU A 48 -19.62 31.15 22.97
CA LEU A 48 -19.84 29.74 22.62
C LEU A 48 -19.79 29.53 21.10
N GLN A 49 -20.19 30.55 20.32
CA GLN A 49 -20.12 30.54 18.86
C GLN A 49 -18.68 30.65 18.34
N GLU A 50 -17.82 31.46 18.97
CA GLU A 50 -16.38 31.53 18.63
C GLU A 50 -15.70 30.19 18.89
N ARG A 51 -15.96 29.58 20.05
CA ARG A 51 -15.48 28.23 20.37
C ARG A 51 -15.99 27.19 19.38
N GLN A 52 -17.26 27.24 18.98
CA GLN A 52 -17.82 26.33 17.98
C GLN A 52 -17.19 26.53 16.61
N ALA A 53 -16.96 27.78 16.18
CA ALA A 53 -16.29 28.09 14.91
C ALA A 53 -14.84 27.62 14.89
N GLU A 54 -14.10 27.82 15.99
CA GLU A 54 -12.73 27.34 16.15
C GLU A 54 -12.66 25.80 16.12
N MET A 55 -13.58 25.12 16.83
CA MET A 55 -13.70 23.66 16.77
C MET A 55 -14.02 23.15 15.37
N LEU A 56 -14.89 23.84 14.62
CA LEU A 56 -15.20 23.48 13.23
C LEU A 56 -14.00 23.67 12.31
N ARG A 57 -13.23 24.76 12.47
CA ARG A 57 -12.00 25.00 11.69
C ARG A 57 -10.95 23.92 11.95
N GLU A 58 -10.72 23.55 13.21
CA GLU A 58 -9.82 22.43 13.54
C GLU A 58 -10.32 21.10 12.96
N LYS A 59 -11.63 20.84 13.02
CA LYS A 59 -12.21 19.63 12.43
C LYS A 59 -12.06 19.60 10.91
N ILE A 60 -12.24 20.73 10.23
CA ILE A 60 -12.01 20.85 8.78
C ILE A 60 -10.55 20.54 8.47
N LYS A 61 -9.60 21.13 9.18
CA LYS A 61 -8.16 20.91 8.97
C LYS A 61 -7.76 19.44 9.15
N VAL A 62 -8.29 18.76 10.17
CA VAL A 62 -8.06 17.32 10.38
C VAL A 62 -8.65 16.49 9.24
N LEU A 63 -9.84 16.84 8.75
CA LEU A 63 -10.47 16.13 7.63
C LEU A 63 -9.71 16.35 6.31
N GLU A 64 -9.26 17.57 6.04
CA GLU A 64 -8.41 17.89 4.87
C GLU A 64 -7.12 17.08 4.89
N HIS A 65 -6.45 17.00 6.05
CA HIS A 65 -5.26 16.16 6.20
C HIS A 65 -5.55 14.69 5.89
N ARG A 66 -6.65 14.16 6.43
CA ARG A 66 -7.05 12.76 6.22
C ARG A 66 -7.44 12.47 4.76
N ILE A 67 -8.05 13.44 4.07
CA ILE A 67 -8.35 13.34 2.63
C ILE A 67 -7.06 13.31 1.83
N MET A 68 -6.07 14.15 2.15
CA MET A 68 -4.75 14.12 1.48
C MET A 68 -4.04 12.78 1.67
N ASP A 69 -4.04 12.22 2.89
CA ASP A 69 -3.47 10.89 3.14
C ASP A 69 -4.19 9.81 2.33
N MET A 70 -5.52 9.85 2.27
CA MET A 70 -6.32 8.91 1.49
C MET A 70 -6.03 9.02 -0.01
N MET A 71 -5.87 10.23 -0.55
CA MET A 71 -5.50 10.44 -1.96
C MET A 71 -4.11 9.88 -2.26
N ARG A 72 -3.14 10.11 -1.35
CA ARG A 72 -1.79 9.55 -1.47
C ARG A 72 -1.81 8.02 -1.50
N HIS A 73 -2.46 7.40 -0.52
CA HIS A 73 -2.63 5.95 -0.48
C HIS A 73 -3.41 5.41 -1.68
N GLY A 74 -4.44 6.13 -2.14
CA GLY A 74 -5.20 5.78 -3.33
C GLY A 74 -4.34 5.76 -4.60
N SER A 75 -3.44 6.74 -4.74
CA SER A 75 -2.49 6.80 -5.85
C SER A 75 -1.46 5.66 -5.79
N GLU A 76 -0.90 5.39 -4.60
CA GLU A 76 0.01 4.27 -4.37
C GLU A 76 -0.67 2.92 -4.72
N ASN A 77 -1.89 2.71 -4.24
CA ASN A 77 -2.67 1.49 -4.51
C ASN A 77 -3.01 1.33 -5.99
N ALA A 78 -3.38 2.42 -6.68
CA ALA A 78 -3.64 2.39 -8.13
C ALA A 78 -2.38 2.00 -8.92
N SER A 79 -1.21 2.51 -8.50
CA SER A 79 0.09 2.13 -9.08
C SER A 79 0.38 0.64 -8.87
N ILE A 80 0.17 0.12 -7.66
CA ILE A 80 0.36 -1.30 -7.35
C ILE A 80 -0.59 -2.17 -8.20
N ALA A 81 -1.87 -1.81 -8.29
CA ALA A 81 -2.84 -2.53 -9.11
C ALA A 81 -2.45 -2.55 -10.60
N GLN A 82 -1.95 -1.44 -11.12
CA GLN A 82 -1.45 -1.36 -12.50
C GLN A 82 -0.22 -2.26 -12.72
N LYS A 83 0.71 -2.30 -11.76
CA LYS A 83 1.88 -3.19 -11.80
C LYS A 83 1.45 -4.66 -11.78
N ILE A 84 0.49 -5.04 -10.94
CA ILE A 84 -0.09 -6.40 -10.92
C ILE A 84 -0.72 -6.74 -12.28
N HIS A 85 -1.47 -5.82 -12.88
CA HIS A 85 -2.07 -6.04 -14.19
C HIS A 85 -1.01 -6.28 -15.28
N GLN A 86 0.05 -5.47 -15.31
CA GLN A 86 1.17 -5.63 -16.25
C GLN A 86 1.92 -6.94 -16.01
N TRP A 87 2.10 -7.32 -14.74
CA TRP A 87 2.73 -8.57 -14.35
C TRP A 87 1.93 -9.77 -14.84
N THR A 88 0.61 -9.79 -14.61
CA THR A 88 -0.30 -10.82 -15.15
C THR A 88 -0.15 -10.96 -16.66
N HIS A 89 -0.10 -9.86 -17.39
CA HIS A 89 0.11 -9.89 -18.84
C HIS A 89 1.46 -10.48 -19.23
N ALA A 90 2.54 -10.20 -18.49
CA ALA A 90 3.84 -10.84 -18.70
C ALA A 90 3.77 -12.35 -18.48
N LEU A 91 3.09 -12.83 -17.42
CA LEU A 91 2.94 -14.26 -17.11
C LEU A 91 2.10 -15.02 -18.14
N VAL A 92 1.05 -14.39 -18.66
CA VAL A 92 0.17 -15.00 -19.69
C VAL A 92 0.86 -15.12 -21.04
N LYS A 93 1.81 -14.23 -21.35
CA LYS A 93 2.59 -14.26 -22.60
C LYS A 93 3.66 -15.35 -22.66
N VAL A 94 4.02 -15.96 -21.54
CA VAL A 94 5.03 -17.02 -21.50
C VAL A 94 4.51 -18.26 -22.23
N GLN A 95 5.23 -18.67 -23.29
CA GLN A 95 4.89 -19.86 -24.08
C GLN A 95 5.60 -21.12 -23.57
N ASP A 96 6.89 -21.04 -23.22
CA ASP A 96 7.62 -22.15 -22.62
C ASP A 96 7.51 -22.12 -21.10
N LEU A 97 6.83 -23.11 -20.53
CA LEU A 97 6.65 -23.24 -19.08
C LEU A 97 7.97 -23.36 -18.30
N ARG A 98 9.08 -23.74 -18.96
CA ARG A 98 10.41 -23.78 -18.32
C ARG A 98 10.95 -22.38 -18.02
N GLU A 99 10.53 -21.38 -18.78
CA GLU A 99 10.92 -19.98 -18.56
C GLU A 99 10.03 -19.29 -17.52
N LEU A 100 8.84 -19.83 -17.26
CA LEU A 100 7.82 -19.18 -16.42
C LEU A 100 8.33 -18.82 -15.00
N PRO A 101 9.04 -19.70 -14.26
CA PRO A 101 9.58 -19.33 -12.95
C PRO A 101 10.53 -18.14 -13.02
N HIS A 102 11.38 -18.08 -14.05
CA HIS A 102 12.32 -16.99 -14.25
C HIS A 102 11.62 -15.69 -14.59
N VAL A 103 10.72 -15.71 -15.58
CA VAL A 103 9.93 -14.53 -15.95
C VAL A 103 9.16 -14.01 -14.75
N LEU A 104 8.51 -14.90 -13.98
CA LEU A 104 7.77 -14.56 -12.78
C LEU A 104 8.64 -13.82 -11.76
N THR A 105 9.79 -14.40 -11.39
CA THR A 105 10.67 -13.79 -10.39
C THR A 105 11.31 -12.49 -10.88
N ALA A 106 11.80 -12.46 -12.13
CA ALA A 106 12.52 -11.30 -12.66
C ALA A 106 11.58 -10.11 -12.91
N SER A 107 10.39 -10.36 -13.46
CA SER A 107 9.40 -9.31 -13.67
C SER A 107 8.84 -8.77 -12.35
N LEU A 108 8.61 -9.63 -11.35
CA LEU A 108 8.20 -9.18 -10.02
C LEU A 108 9.29 -8.32 -9.38
N GLN A 109 10.55 -8.76 -9.46
CA GLN A 109 11.70 -8.02 -8.95
C GLN A 109 11.81 -6.63 -9.59
N HIS A 110 11.69 -6.55 -10.92
CA HIS A 110 11.82 -5.31 -11.65
C HIS A 110 10.60 -4.37 -11.49
N MET A 111 9.37 -4.88 -11.63
CA MET A 111 8.17 -4.05 -11.61
C MET A 111 7.89 -3.47 -10.22
N PHE A 112 8.18 -4.22 -9.16
CA PHE A 112 7.93 -3.80 -7.78
C PHE A 112 9.19 -3.33 -7.06
N ASP A 113 10.30 -3.18 -7.80
CA ASP A 113 11.62 -2.73 -7.31
C ASP A 113 12.16 -3.58 -6.15
N ILE A 114 11.79 -4.86 -6.09
CA ILE A 114 12.08 -5.72 -4.95
C ILE A 114 13.58 -6.04 -4.95
N PRO A 115 14.31 -5.91 -3.83
CA PRO A 115 15.76 -6.07 -3.85
C PRO A 115 16.16 -7.51 -4.10
N GLN A 116 15.46 -8.46 -3.47
CA GLN A 116 15.74 -9.87 -3.58
C GLN A 116 14.45 -10.68 -3.70
N VAL A 117 14.42 -11.59 -4.67
CA VAL A 117 13.29 -12.50 -4.89
C VAL A 117 13.85 -13.91 -5.03
N ALA A 118 13.25 -14.86 -4.32
CA ALA A 118 13.54 -16.29 -4.47
C ALA A 118 12.24 -17.08 -4.63
N LEU A 119 12.28 -18.12 -5.44
CA LEU A 119 11.17 -19.02 -5.67
C LEU A 119 11.65 -20.46 -5.49
N ARG A 120 10.86 -21.24 -4.75
CA ARG A 120 11.00 -22.69 -4.68
C ARG A 120 9.68 -23.38 -4.91
N LEU A 121 9.74 -24.48 -5.64
CA LEU A 121 8.62 -25.29 -6.11
C LEU A 121 8.88 -26.75 -5.75
N TRP A 122 7.82 -27.47 -5.44
CA TRP A 122 7.82 -28.91 -5.23
C TRP A 122 6.55 -29.50 -5.85
N SER A 123 6.50 -30.83 -5.97
CA SER A 123 5.35 -31.52 -6.58
C SER A 123 5.05 -31.07 -8.03
N VAL A 124 6.09 -30.66 -8.77
CA VAL A 124 6.00 -30.32 -10.20
C VAL A 124 6.07 -31.56 -11.09
N ALA A 125 5.59 -31.46 -12.34
CA ALA A 125 5.71 -32.54 -13.31
C ALA A 125 7.20 -32.86 -13.58
N GLY A 126 7.50 -34.13 -13.89
CA GLY A 126 8.88 -34.60 -14.04
C GLY A 126 9.73 -33.77 -15.01
N ALA A 127 9.12 -33.26 -16.09
CA ALA A 127 9.77 -32.40 -17.08
C ALA A 127 10.30 -31.05 -16.53
N HIS A 128 9.87 -30.64 -15.34
CA HIS A 128 10.26 -29.39 -14.67
C HIS A 128 11.08 -29.61 -13.40
N SER A 129 11.33 -30.86 -13.04
CA SER A 129 12.13 -31.24 -11.87
C SER A 129 13.63 -31.05 -12.10
N GLY A 130 14.43 -30.98 -11.03
CA GLY A 130 15.89 -30.86 -11.11
C GLY A 130 16.40 -29.48 -11.52
N THR A 131 15.53 -28.46 -11.48
CA THR A 131 15.89 -27.06 -11.77
C THR A 131 16.27 -26.31 -10.50
N VAL A 132 16.91 -25.15 -10.63
CA VAL A 132 17.21 -24.24 -9.49
C VAL A 132 15.98 -23.89 -8.66
N TYR A 133 14.80 -23.90 -9.29
CA TYR A 133 13.52 -23.60 -8.63
C TYR A 133 12.97 -24.80 -7.85
N THR A 134 13.49 -26.02 -8.02
CA THR A 134 12.95 -27.23 -7.38
C THR A 134 13.90 -27.91 -6.41
N MET A 135 15.16 -27.44 -6.36
CA MET A 135 16.22 -27.99 -5.51
C MET A 135 16.38 -27.18 -4.21
N GLY A 136 16.94 -27.83 -3.19
CA GLY A 136 17.29 -27.17 -1.92
C GLY A 136 16.08 -26.81 -1.06
N VAL A 137 14.96 -27.51 -1.19
CA VAL A 137 13.76 -27.34 -0.36
C VAL A 137 13.74 -28.45 0.69
N SER A 138 13.96 -28.09 1.95
CA SER A 138 13.87 -29.01 3.09
C SER A 138 12.42 -29.44 3.38
N GLU A 139 12.22 -30.52 4.15
CA GLU A 139 10.88 -30.90 4.60
C GLU A 139 10.29 -29.85 5.55
N ASP A 140 11.12 -29.26 6.41
CA ASP A 140 10.73 -28.18 7.31
C ASP A 140 10.21 -26.95 6.56
N ALA A 141 10.87 -26.57 5.45
CA ALA A 141 10.40 -25.48 4.60
C ALA A 141 9.00 -25.75 4.02
N ARG A 142 8.75 -26.99 3.59
CA ARG A 142 7.46 -27.41 3.02
C ARG A 142 6.38 -27.44 4.09
N ALA A 143 6.70 -27.95 5.28
CA ALA A 143 5.78 -27.95 6.43
C ALA A 143 5.44 -26.52 6.86
N PHE A 144 6.43 -25.64 6.91
CA PHE A 144 6.24 -24.22 7.18
C PHE A 144 5.34 -23.57 6.11
N ALA A 145 5.60 -23.81 4.83
CA ALA A 145 4.75 -23.34 3.75
C ALA A 145 3.30 -23.84 3.88
N ALA A 146 3.09 -25.11 4.19
CA ALA A 146 1.75 -25.67 4.39
C ALA A 146 1.00 -25.06 5.60
N SER A 147 1.72 -24.53 6.59
CA SER A 147 1.12 -23.88 7.77
C SER A 147 0.65 -22.44 7.52
N LEU A 148 1.14 -21.78 6.46
CA LEU A 148 0.80 -20.40 6.15
C LEU A 148 -0.49 -20.32 5.32
N THR A 149 -1.57 -19.86 5.96
CA THR A 149 -2.87 -19.62 5.30
C THR A 149 -2.98 -18.25 4.64
N MET A 150 -2.10 -17.32 5.02
CA MET A 150 -2.02 -15.97 4.47
C MET A 150 -0.55 -15.58 4.29
N PRO A 151 -0.25 -14.64 3.37
CA PRO A 151 1.10 -14.10 3.25
C PRO A 151 1.60 -13.55 4.58
N PHE A 152 2.83 -13.92 4.93
CA PHE A 152 3.54 -13.29 6.04
C PHE A 152 4.27 -12.05 5.51
N CYS A 153 4.25 -10.95 6.26
CA CYS A 153 5.12 -9.80 6.06
C CYS A 153 5.60 -9.28 7.42
N GLY A 154 6.87 -8.91 7.51
CA GLY A 154 7.42 -8.35 8.73
C GLY A 154 8.94 -8.41 8.79
N PRO A 155 9.53 -8.23 9.99
CA PRO A 155 10.97 -8.36 10.17
C PRO A 155 11.44 -9.78 9.86
N ASN A 156 12.70 -9.90 9.46
CA ASN A 156 13.34 -11.20 9.29
C ASN A 156 13.59 -11.87 10.65
N MET A 157 12.76 -12.86 10.99
CA MET A 157 12.83 -13.61 12.26
C MET A 157 13.68 -14.90 12.15
N GLY A 158 14.54 -15.01 11.12
CA GLY A 158 15.38 -16.18 10.90
C GLY A 158 14.67 -17.35 10.19
N PHE A 159 13.72 -17.05 9.30
CA PHE A 159 13.02 -18.08 8.53
C PHE A 159 13.99 -18.81 7.60
N GLU A 160 13.94 -20.15 7.58
CA GLU A 160 14.79 -20.97 6.70
C GLU A 160 14.67 -20.57 5.20
N PRO A 161 13.47 -20.28 4.65
CA PRO A 161 13.30 -19.83 3.26
C PRO A 161 14.06 -18.56 2.87
N VAL A 162 14.47 -17.72 3.83
CA VAL A 162 15.28 -16.52 3.55
C VAL A 162 16.63 -16.90 2.94
N HIS A 163 17.18 -18.07 3.27
CA HIS A 163 18.45 -18.57 2.74
C HIS A 163 18.39 -18.91 1.25
N TRP A 164 17.21 -18.91 0.63
CA TRP A 164 17.08 -19.08 -0.82
C TRP A 164 17.42 -17.80 -1.59
N LEU A 165 17.42 -16.65 -0.91
CA LEU A 165 17.73 -15.35 -1.51
C LEU A 165 19.23 -15.23 -1.81
N PRO A 166 19.63 -14.40 -2.79
CA PRO A 166 21.04 -14.25 -3.15
C PRO A 166 21.94 -13.67 -2.05
N GLN A 167 21.40 -12.81 -1.18
CA GLN A 167 22.10 -12.12 -0.09
C GLN A 167 21.25 -12.14 1.19
N PRO A 168 21.10 -13.32 1.84
CA PRO A 168 20.21 -13.48 2.98
C PRO A 168 20.60 -12.60 4.18
N ASP A 169 21.91 -12.39 4.39
CA ASP A 169 22.43 -11.57 5.50
C ASP A 169 22.06 -10.08 5.40
N ALA A 170 21.74 -9.61 4.20
CA ALA A 170 21.31 -8.23 3.98
C ALA A 170 19.82 -8.02 4.23
N VAL A 171 19.03 -9.07 4.50
CA VAL A 171 17.57 -9.00 4.60
C VAL A 171 17.12 -8.61 6.01
N GLN A 172 16.50 -7.43 6.14
CA GLN A 172 15.93 -6.93 7.39
C GLN A 172 14.41 -7.08 7.46
N SER A 173 13.71 -7.00 6.33
CA SER A 173 12.28 -7.31 6.23
C SER A 173 12.00 -8.32 5.11
N VAL A 174 10.97 -9.14 5.30
CA VAL A 174 10.62 -10.25 4.41
C VAL A 174 9.11 -10.34 4.20
N ALA A 175 8.72 -10.75 2.99
CA ALA A 175 7.39 -11.28 2.73
C ALA A 175 7.46 -12.71 2.20
N LEU A 176 6.63 -13.60 2.76
CA LEU A 176 6.58 -15.03 2.44
C LEU A 176 5.19 -15.35 1.89
N LEU A 177 5.16 -15.80 0.64
CA LEU A 177 3.95 -16.03 -0.13
C LEU A 177 3.90 -17.50 -0.52
N THR A 178 2.85 -18.20 -0.10
CA THR A 178 2.69 -19.63 -0.36
C THR A 178 1.84 -19.88 -1.60
N LEU A 179 2.26 -20.88 -2.39
CA LEU A 179 1.65 -21.22 -3.65
C LEU A 179 0.82 -22.48 -3.51
N HIS A 180 -0.48 -22.41 -3.79
CA HIS A 180 -1.44 -23.48 -3.52
C HIS A 180 -2.22 -23.86 -4.78
N ASP A 181 -2.66 -25.11 -4.86
CA ASP A 181 -3.68 -25.49 -5.84
C ASP A 181 -5.06 -25.04 -5.37
N GLY A 182 -5.83 -24.42 -6.27
CA GLY A 182 -7.19 -23.98 -5.97
C GLY A 182 -7.24 -22.71 -5.12
N ALA A 183 -8.35 -22.51 -4.41
CA ALA A 183 -8.52 -21.37 -3.53
C ALA A 183 -7.74 -21.57 -2.21
N MET A 184 -7.31 -20.44 -1.61
CA MET A 184 -6.39 -20.36 -0.45
C MET A 184 -6.93 -21.03 0.83
N ASP A 185 -8.20 -21.45 0.83
CA ASP A 185 -8.93 -22.12 1.92
C ASP A 185 -8.68 -23.64 2.00
N SER A 186 -7.92 -24.21 1.06
CA SER A 186 -7.50 -25.61 1.09
C SER A 186 -6.05 -25.77 1.60
N THR A 187 -5.88 -25.93 2.91
CA THR A 187 -4.60 -26.03 3.65
C THR A 187 -3.71 -27.24 3.29
N SER A 188 -4.05 -28.04 2.28
CA SER A 188 -3.44 -29.36 2.06
C SER A 188 -2.61 -29.50 0.77
N ASN A 189 -2.36 -28.41 0.04
CA ASN A 189 -1.70 -28.56 -1.26
C ASN A 189 -0.80 -27.38 -1.67
N ALA A 190 -0.05 -26.83 -0.70
CA ALA A 190 1.06 -25.93 -1.02
C ALA A 190 2.07 -26.68 -1.90
N PHE A 191 2.44 -26.11 -3.03
CA PHE A 191 3.40 -26.67 -3.99
C PHE A 191 4.58 -25.73 -4.26
N GLY A 192 4.62 -24.58 -3.60
CA GLY A 192 5.71 -23.64 -3.73
C GLY A 192 5.67 -22.53 -2.71
N MET A 193 6.74 -21.76 -2.67
CA MET A 193 6.86 -20.56 -1.88
C MET A 193 7.70 -19.54 -2.62
N LEU A 194 7.22 -18.29 -2.60
CA LEU A 194 7.87 -17.10 -3.09
C LEU A 194 8.31 -16.27 -1.89
N VAL A 195 9.58 -15.90 -1.88
CA VAL A 195 10.24 -15.15 -0.81
C VAL A 195 10.70 -13.81 -1.36
N LEU A 196 10.27 -12.73 -0.73
CA LEU A 196 10.64 -11.35 -1.08
C LEU A 196 11.44 -10.78 0.07
N GLY A 197 12.67 -10.32 -0.17
CA GLY A 197 13.57 -9.82 0.87
C GLY A 197 14.07 -8.41 0.58
N SER A 198 14.18 -7.60 1.64
CA SER A 198 14.63 -6.21 1.56
C SER A 198 15.63 -5.87 2.67
N PRO A 199 16.66 -5.05 2.40
CA PRO A 199 17.53 -4.49 3.44
C PRO A 199 16.88 -3.35 4.22
N ASP A 200 15.79 -2.79 3.70
CA ASP A 200 14.97 -1.80 4.41
C ASP A 200 14.00 -2.52 5.37
N PRO A 201 14.07 -2.29 6.70
CA PRO A 201 13.22 -2.94 7.69
C PRO A 201 11.74 -2.52 7.59
N LEU A 202 11.42 -1.39 6.97
CA LEU A 202 10.06 -0.85 6.88
C LEU A 202 9.35 -1.24 5.57
N ARG A 203 10.04 -1.91 4.65
CA ARG A 203 9.50 -2.20 3.32
C ARG A 203 8.35 -3.21 3.33
N PHE A 204 8.49 -4.27 4.11
CA PHE A 204 7.45 -5.29 4.31
C PHE A 204 6.86 -5.18 5.71
N ASP A 205 6.42 -3.98 6.08
CA ASP A 205 5.78 -3.74 7.38
C ASP A 205 4.37 -4.35 7.44
N ALA A 206 3.98 -4.90 8.60
CA ALA A 206 2.70 -5.56 8.81
C ALA A 206 1.48 -4.62 8.72
N THR A 207 1.67 -3.30 8.74
CA THR A 207 0.62 -2.32 8.46
C THR A 207 0.27 -2.21 6.98
N MET A 208 1.15 -2.68 6.08
CA MET A 208 0.84 -2.84 4.66
C MET A 208 -0.21 -3.94 4.53
N GLY A 209 -1.44 -3.57 4.16
CA GLY A 209 -2.49 -4.55 3.91
C GLY A 209 -1.98 -5.67 3.00
N THR A 210 -2.04 -6.92 3.47
CA THR A 210 -1.53 -8.10 2.76
C THR A 210 -2.33 -8.46 1.51
N GLU A 211 -3.34 -7.67 1.15
CA GLU A 211 -4.23 -7.91 0.03
C GLU A 211 -3.47 -7.99 -1.31
N PHE A 212 -2.55 -7.06 -1.58
CA PHE A 212 -1.76 -7.13 -2.81
C PHE A 212 -0.79 -8.31 -2.83
N LEU A 213 -0.20 -8.65 -1.69
CA LEU A 213 0.64 -9.86 -1.57
C LEU A 213 -0.19 -11.13 -1.77
N ALA A 214 -1.43 -11.17 -1.26
CA ALA A 214 -2.35 -12.28 -1.49
C ALA A 214 -2.67 -12.42 -2.99
N ARG A 215 -3.00 -11.30 -3.66
CA ARG A 215 -3.20 -11.27 -5.12
C ARG A 215 -1.98 -11.74 -5.90
N ILE A 216 -0.77 -11.34 -5.48
CA ILE A 216 0.48 -11.83 -6.07
C ILE A 216 0.62 -13.34 -5.88
N SER A 217 0.33 -13.84 -4.68
CA SER A 217 0.37 -15.28 -4.35
C SER A 217 -0.61 -16.08 -5.19
N GLU A 218 -1.85 -15.59 -5.34
CA GLU A 218 -2.90 -16.21 -6.15
C GLU A 218 -2.51 -16.27 -7.63
N LEU A 219 -2.02 -15.16 -8.20
CA LEU A 219 -1.59 -15.11 -9.59
C LEU A 219 -0.37 -15.99 -9.87
N ALA A 220 0.60 -16.00 -8.95
CA ALA A 220 1.75 -16.90 -9.02
C ALA A 220 1.30 -18.37 -8.96
N SER A 221 0.40 -18.70 -8.02
CA SER A 221 -0.18 -20.04 -7.87
C SER A 221 -0.89 -20.47 -9.15
N ALA A 222 -1.80 -19.65 -9.66
CA ALA A 222 -2.54 -19.95 -10.88
C ALA A 222 -1.60 -20.14 -12.09
N SER A 223 -0.58 -19.29 -12.23
CA SER A 223 0.36 -19.36 -13.34
C SER A 223 1.23 -20.61 -13.29
N LEU A 224 1.79 -20.92 -12.11
CA LEU A 224 2.73 -22.02 -11.88
C LEU A 224 2.03 -23.37 -11.72
N SER A 225 0.72 -23.40 -11.43
CA SER A 225 -0.07 -24.64 -11.43
C SER A 225 0.01 -25.39 -12.78
N ARG A 226 0.27 -24.68 -13.89
CA ARG A 226 0.51 -25.26 -15.22
C ARG A 226 1.73 -26.18 -15.27
N MET A 227 2.66 -26.05 -14.32
CA MET A 227 3.86 -26.91 -14.19
C MET A 227 3.61 -28.14 -13.32
N ARG A 228 2.41 -28.30 -12.73
CA ARG A 228 2.05 -29.46 -11.93
C ARG A 228 1.69 -30.66 -12.82
N PRO A 229 1.86 -31.89 -12.31
CA PRO A 229 1.33 -33.06 -13.00
C PRO A 229 -0.18 -32.91 -13.16
N PRO A 230 -0.76 -33.35 -14.30
CA PRO A 230 -2.20 -33.29 -14.49
C PRO A 230 -2.91 -34.07 -13.36
N PRO A 231 -4.09 -33.60 -12.91
CA PRO A 231 -4.87 -34.36 -11.94
C PRO A 231 -5.11 -35.76 -12.51
N LEU A 232 -4.93 -36.79 -11.67
CA LEU A 232 -5.22 -38.17 -12.03
C LEU A 232 -6.72 -38.28 -12.34
N THR A 233 -7.10 -38.06 -13.60
CA THR A 233 -8.44 -38.39 -14.07
C THR A 233 -8.56 -39.90 -14.01
N LEU A 234 -9.25 -40.41 -12.99
CA LEU A 234 -9.74 -41.79 -12.99
C LEU A 234 -10.50 -41.99 -14.30
N ALA A 235 -9.97 -42.86 -15.16
CA ALA A 235 -10.65 -43.27 -16.37
C ALA A 235 -12.05 -43.73 -15.98
N ARG A 236 -13.08 -42.98 -16.39
CA ARG A 236 -14.46 -43.44 -16.36
C ARG A 236 -14.55 -44.57 -17.38
N GLY A 237 -14.40 -45.80 -16.89
CA GLY A 237 -14.82 -47.03 -17.57
C GLY A 237 -16.34 -47.19 -17.53
#